data_AF-A0A3Q7I482-F1
#
_entry.id   AF-A0A3Q7I482-F1
#
_cell.length_a   1.000
_cell.length_b   1.000
_cell.length_c   1.000
_cell.angle_alpha   90.00
_cell.angle_beta   90.00
_cell.angle_gamma   90.00
#
_symmetry.space_group_name_H-M   'P 1'
#
loop_
_entity.id
_entity.type
_entity.pdbx_description
1 polymer ?
#
loop_
_entity_poly.entity_id
_entity_poly.type
_entity_poly.pdbx_seq_one_letter_code
_entity_poly.pdbx_strand_id
1 'polypeptide(L)'
;MEGKLIMRAVQYKSYGRGADGLKHVENQVPTVFIKLEATSLNPLDLKFQKGVARPFVPRRFPVIPCTDVAGEVVEIVGGFAEYAVAKESLTVQRTKEVSAAECAGLPVAAITAHKSLVEISGIKLDGSGPPKFGDVTCGACNIEFVKSFGADEVVDYKTPEGATLKSPSGNMVHCARGIPWSTIEPNLSDRAKLIDLTPGPLLPLIFIPKEDKELKWHVNLVKEGKIKTRFDSKYPLSKAQDAWAKSLD
;
A
#
# COMPACT_ATOMS: atom_id res chain seq x y z
N MET A 1 11.55 -33.60 23.43
CA MET A 1 11.74 -32.17 23.10
C MET A 1 11.32 -32.01 21.66
N GLU A 2 10.23 -31.29 21.39
CA GLU A 2 9.89 -30.96 20.00
C GLU A 2 10.92 -29.95 19.47
N GLY A 3 11.50 -30.25 18.30
CA GLY A 3 12.37 -29.31 17.61
C GLY A 3 11.55 -28.12 17.18
N LYS A 4 11.85 -26.93 17.72
CA LYS A 4 11.20 -25.70 17.28
C LYS A 4 11.46 -25.49 15.79
N LEU A 5 10.39 -25.38 15.01
CA LEU A 5 10.47 -25.14 13.57
C LEU A 5 11.21 -23.81 13.31
N ILE A 6 12.02 -23.78 12.24
CA ILE A 6 12.82 -22.63 11.83
C ILE A 6 12.31 -22.13 10.48
N MET A 7 12.36 -20.82 10.26
CA MET A 7 11.99 -20.17 9.00
C MET A 7 12.99 -19.12 8.57
N ARG A 8 13.06 -18.89 7.25
CA ARG A 8 13.78 -17.77 6.66
C ARG A 8 12.96 -16.49 6.78
N ALA A 9 13.62 -15.43 7.20
CA ALA A 9 13.05 -14.08 7.27
C ALA A 9 14.09 -13.03 6.90
N VAL A 10 13.63 -11.82 6.59
CA VAL A 10 14.47 -10.67 6.30
C VAL A 10 14.15 -9.56 7.29
N GLN A 11 15.16 -9.08 8.01
CA GLN A 11 14.99 -8.12 9.10
C GLN A 11 15.99 -6.97 9.04
N TYR A 12 15.66 -5.83 9.65
CA TYR A 12 16.62 -4.76 9.95
C TYR A 12 16.79 -4.54 11.45
N LYS A 13 18.00 -4.12 11.84
CA LYS A 13 18.44 -3.90 13.24
C LYS A 13 18.64 -2.43 13.62
N SER A 14 18.52 -1.51 12.67
CA SER A 14 18.73 -0.07 12.87
C SER A 14 18.02 0.74 11.78
N TYR A 15 17.78 2.03 12.07
CA TYR A 15 17.20 2.98 11.13
C TYR A 15 18.19 3.41 10.03
N GLY A 16 17.67 3.92 8.92
CA GLY A 16 18.41 4.70 7.91
C GLY A 16 19.32 3.90 6.97
N ARG A 17 19.35 2.57 7.06
CA ARG A 17 20.30 1.71 6.32
C ARG A 17 19.83 1.23 4.94
N GLY A 18 18.62 1.58 4.49
CA GLY A 18 18.11 1.18 3.17
C GLY A 18 18.11 -0.35 2.95
N ALA A 19 18.27 -0.77 1.71
CA ALA A 19 18.38 -2.20 1.37
C ALA A 19 19.57 -2.89 2.07
N ASP A 20 20.71 -2.20 2.23
CA ASP A 20 21.90 -2.74 2.92
C ASP A 20 21.64 -3.15 4.38
N GLY A 21 20.66 -2.49 5.01
CA GLY A 21 20.22 -2.77 6.37
C GLY A 21 19.43 -4.07 6.54
N LEU A 22 18.91 -4.64 5.44
CA LEU A 22 18.13 -5.87 5.43
C LEU A 22 19.04 -7.10 5.40
N LYS A 23 18.88 -7.98 6.39
CA LYS A 23 19.64 -9.24 6.50
C LYS A 23 18.69 -10.43 6.52
N HIS A 24 19.00 -11.42 5.67
CA HIS A 24 18.44 -12.77 5.75
C HIS A 24 18.85 -13.40 7.08
N VAL A 25 17.90 -14.04 7.75
CA VAL A 25 18.10 -14.78 9.01
C VAL A 25 17.21 -16.00 9.07
N GLU A 26 17.62 -16.94 9.92
CA GLU A 26 16.77 -18.01 10.42
C GLU A 26 16.17 -17.60 11.77
N ASN A 27 14.85 -17.62 11.86
CA ASN A 27 14.08 -17.32 13.06
C ASN A 27 13.24 -18.54 13.48
N GLN A 28 12.92 -18.65 14.76
CA GLN A 28 11.92 -19.63 15.23
C GLN A 28 10.54 -19.26 14.66
N VAL A 29 9.84 -20.25 14.12
CA VAL A 29 8.43 -20.09 13.71
C VAL A 29 7.59 -19.88 14.99
N PRO A 30 6.69 -18.88 15.00
CA PRO A 30 5.74 -18.70 16.10
C PRO A 30 4.86 -19.94 16.32
N THR A 31 4.18 -20.05 17.45
CA THR A 31 3.30 -21.20 17.75
C THR A 31 2.04 -21.24 16.86
N VAL A 32 1.72 -20.11 16.21
CA VAL A 32 0.47 -19.79 15.50
C VAL A 32 0.89 -18.84 14.37
N PHE A 33 0.78 -19.23 13.09
CA PHE A 33 1.49 -18.56 11.97
C PHE A 33 0.83 -18.70 10.57
N ILE A 34 0.83 -17.65 9.73
CA ILE A 34 0.44 -17.74 8.31
C ILE A 34 1.59 -18.30 7.46
N LYS A 35 1.38 -19.38 6.70
CA LYS A 35 2.29 -19.76 5.61
C LYS A 35 2.14 -18.81 4.44
N LEU A 36 3.15 -17.98 4.18
CA LEU A 36 3.08 -16.93 3.19
C LEU A 36 3.20 -17.45 1.76
N GLU A 37 2.26 -17.02 0.92
CA GLU A 37 2.31 -17.17 -0.53
C GLU A 37 2.78 -15.86 -1.20
N ALA A 38 2.43 -14.71 -0.63
CA ALA A 38 2.83 -13.39 -1.11
C ALA A 38 2.83 -12.32 -0.01
N THR A 39 3.62 -11.27 -0.22
CA THR A 39 3.62 -10.03 0.56
C THR A 39 3.87 -8.85 -0.39
N SER A 40 3.37 -7.66 -0.06
CA SER A 40 3.65 -6.44 -0.83
C SER A 40 4.39 -5.39 0.00
N LEU A 41 5.09 -4.50 -0.71
CA LEU A 41 5.82 -3.37 -0.14
C LEU A 41 4.99 -2.10 -0.27
N ASN A 42 4.94 -1.32 0.81
CA ASN A 42 4.37 0.03 0.78
C ASN A 42 5.47 1.08 1.03
N PRO A 43 5.36 2.31 0.50
CA PRO A 43 6.27 3.41 0.84
C PRO A 43 6.37 3.69 2.35
N LEU A 44 5.38 3.23 3.12
CA LEU A 44 5.35 3.27 4.57
C LEU A 44 6.44 2.40 5.23
N ASP A 45 6.71 1.20 4.72
CA ASP A 45 7.76 0.31 5.24
C ASP A 45 9.14 1.00 5.19
N LEU A 46 9.39 1.70 4.08
CA LEU A 46 10.59 2.49 3.84
C LEU A 46 10.65 3.73 4.74
N LYS A 47 9.52 4.42 4.95
CA LYS A 47 9.42 5.56 5.91
C LYS A 47 9.71 5.10 7.35
N PHE A 48 9.22 3.93 7.76
CA PHE A 48 9.53 3.35 9.08
C PHE A 48 11.02 3.00 9.20
N GLN A 49 11.61 2.34 8.21
CA GLN A 49 13.04 2.05 8.23
C GLN A 49 13.91 3.32 8.23
N LYS A 50 13.50 4.39 7.53
CA LYS A 50 14.16 5.70 7.57
C LYS A 50 13.96 6.44 8.91
N GLY A 51 13.05 5.98 9.76
CA GLY A 51 12.82 6.52 11.11
C GLY A 51 11.88 7.72 11.17
N VAL A 52 11.01 7.90 10.17
CA VAL A 52 10.04 9.01 10.10
C VAL A 52 9.08 9.00 11.30
N ALA A 53 8.75 7.83 11.85
CA ALA A 53 7.86 7.65 12.99
C ALA A 53 8.59 7.38 14.33
N ARG A 54 9.84 7.85 14.48
CA ARG A 54 10.59 7.72 15.76
C ARG A 54 9.96 8.58 16.86
N PRO A 55 9.95 8.15 18.13
CA PRO A 55 10.45 6.85 18.65
C PRO A 55 9.40 5.72 18.59
N PHE A 56 8.23 5.94 17.97
CA PHE A 56 7.07 5.06 18.08
C PHE A 56 7.15 3.77 17.23
N VAL A 57 7.81 3.80 16.06
CA VAL A 57 7.89 2.66 15.13
C VAL A 57 9.28 2.51 14.49
N PRO A 58 9.86 1.28 14.47
CA PRO A 58 9.45 0.11 15.24
C PRO A 58 9.73 0.27 16.74
N ARG A 59 8.86 -0.31 17.58
CA ARG A 59 8.98 -0.22 19.05
C ARG A 59 10.21 -0.95 19.62
N ARG A 60 10.74 -1.94 18.90
CA ARG A 60 11.92 -2.75 19.24
C ARG A 60 12.65 -3.16 17.97
N PHE A 61 13.95 -3.46 18.09
CA PHE A 61 14.75 -4.12 17.07
C PHE A 61 15.16 -5.53 17.53
N PRO A 62 15.40 -6.47 16.61
CA PRO A 62 15.18 -6.36 15.16
C PRO A 62 13.69 -6.36 14.79
N VAL A 63 13.38 -6.05 13.53
CA VAL A 63 12.01 -6.12 13.00
C VAL A 63 11.99 -6.71 11.58
N ILE A 64 10.97 -7.52 11.30
CA ILE A 64 10.60 -8.01 9.96
C ILE A 64 9.58 -7.01 9.38
N PRO A 65 9.86 -6.35 8.24
CA PRO A 65 8.96 -5.38 7.61
C PRO A 65 7.79 -6.03 6.86
N CYS A 66 6.98 -5.17 6.23
CA CYS A 66 5.80 -5.45 5.43
C CYS A 66 4.62 -5.92 6.28
N THR A 67 3.47 -5.28 6.10
CA THR A 67 2.20 -5.64 6.76
C THR A 67 1.26 -6.41 5.86
N ASP A 68 1.42 -6.25 4.56
CA ASP A 68 0.45 -6.69 3.57
C ASP A 68 0.86 -8.09 3.10
N VAL A 69 0.01 -9.07 3.39
CA VAL A 69 0.32 -10.49 3.30
C VAL A 69 -0.87 -11.30 2.79
N ALA A 70 -0.58 -12.43 2.14
CA ALA A 70 -1.57 -13.44 1.79
C ALA A 70 -0.97 -14.86 1.92
N GLY A 71 -1.76 -15.80 2.42
CA GLY A 71 -1.33 -17.17 2.69
C GLY A 71 -2.37 -18.00 3.44
N GLU A 72 -1.94 -19.15 3.97
CA GLU A 72 -2.73 -20.10 4.75
C GLU A 72 -2.62 -19.80 6.26
N VAL A 73 -3.74 -19.77 7.02
CA VAL A 73 -3.95 -18.97 8.26
C VAL A 73 -3.35 -19.51 9.58
N VAL A 74 -2.60 -18.67 10.35
CA VAL A 74 -2.73 -18.38 11.82
C VAL A 74 -2.04 -17.00 12.31
N GLU A 75 -2.40 -16.36 13.48
CA GLU A 75 -2.17 -15.00 14.22
C GLU A 75 -0.79 -14.20 14.15
N ILE A 76 -0.57 -12.83 14.46
CA ILE A 76 0.35 -11.72 13.87
C ILE A 76 1.77 -11.17 14.32
N VAL A 77 2.73 -11.02 13.33
CA VAL A 77 4.05 -10.28 13.18
C VAL A 77 4.71 -10.37 11.75
N GLY A 78 4.63 -9.34 10.88
CA GLY A 78 5.54 -9.09 9.72
C GLY A 78 5.42 -9.98 8.46
N GLY A 79 5.75 -9.44 7.27
CA GLY A 79 5.51 -10.08 5.95
C GLY A 79 6.75 -10.56 5.18
N PHE A 80 7.94 -10.05 5.49
CA PHE A 80 9.21 -10.52 4.89
C PHE A 80 9.73 -11.81 5.56
N ALA A 81 8.94 -12.88 5.50
CA ALA A 81 9.26 -14.20 6.04
C ALA A 81 8.63 -15.33 5.22
N GLU A 82 8.97 -16.59 5.51
CA GLU A 82 8.19 -17.75 5.03
C GLU A 82 6.89 -17.94 5.80
N TYR A 83 6.91 -17.57 7.07
CA TYR A 83 5.72 -17.47 7.87
C TYR A 83 5.57 -16.06 8.40
N ALA A 84 4.52 -15.42 7.92
CA ALA A 84 3.84 -14.43 8.70
C ALA A 84 2.95 -15.19 9.67
N VAL A 85 1.98 -14.44 10.11
CA VAL A 85 1.48 -14.43 11.45
C VAL A 85 0.32 -13.40 11.14
N ALA A 86 -1.01 -13.61 11.34
CA ALA A 86 -2.07 -12.57 11.07
C ALA A 86 -3.33 -12.51 12.01
N LYS A 87 -3.67 -11.33 12.58
CA LYS A 87 -4.77 -11.04 13.54
C LYS A 87 -6.13 -11.37 12.93
N GLU A 88 -6.97 -12.13 13.64
CA GLU A 88 -8.27 -12.58 13.11
C GLU A 88 -9.15 -11.40 12.64
N SER A 89 -9.30 -10.35 13.45
CA SER A 89 -10.10 -9.15 13.10
C SER A 89 -9.56 -8.32 11.92
N LEU A 90 -8.38 -8.67 11.39
CA LEU A 90 -7.72 -8.04 10.24
C LEU A 90 -7.47 -9.07 9.11
N THR A 91 -8.02 -10.28 9.23
CA THR A 91 -7.82 -11.38 8.29
C THR A 91 -9.09 -11.61 7.48
N VAL A 92 -8.94 -11.74 6.16
CA VAL A 92 -10.04 -12.05 5.25
C VAL A 92 -9.74 -13.35 4.52
N GLN A 93 -10.74 -14.22 4.41
CA GLN A 93 -10.61 -15.46 3.64
C GLN A 93 -10.41 -15.16 2.16
N ARG A 94 -9.24 -15.55 1.63
CA ARG A 94 -8.97 -15.55 0.18
C ARG A 94 -9.85 -16.61 -0.51
N THR A 95 -10.44 -16.24 -1.65
CA THR A 95 -11.15 -17.19 -2.51
C THR A 95 -10.20 -17.75 -3.58
N LYS A 96 -10.50 -18.93 -4.15
CA LYS A 96 -9.59 -19.62 -5.09
C LYS A 96 -9.39 -18.88 -6.41
N GLU A 97 -10.34 -18.02 -6.77
CA GLU A 97 -10.36 -17.21 -7.98
C GLU A 97 -9.38 -16.02 -7.91
N VAL A 98 -8.97 -15.61 -6.71
CA VAL A 98 -8.04 -14.48 -6.50
C VAL A 98 -6.67 -15.00 -6.09
N SER A 99 -5.62 -14.61 -6.80
CA SER A 99 -4.27 -15.05 -6.47
C SER A 99 -3.78 -14.42 -5.15
N ALA A 100 -2.89 -15.11 -4.43
CA ALA A 100 -2.29 -14.55 -3.22
C ALA A 100 -1.55 -13.22 -3.48
N ALA A 101 -0.92 -13.07 -4.65
CA ALA A 101 -0.31 -11.81 -5.05
C ALA A 101 -1.34 -10.68 -5.18
N GLU A 102 -2.51 -10.95 -5.78
CA GLU A 102 -3.58 -9.95 -5.92
C GLU A 102 -4.12 -9.55 -4.55
N CYS A 103 -4.39 -10.52 -3.67
CA CYS A 103 -4.79 -10.26 -2.28
C CYS A 103 -3.74 -9.46 -1.50
N ALA A 104 -2.45 -9.81 -1.60
CA ALA A 104 -1.39 -9.11 -0.88
C ALA A 104 -1.16 -7.66 -1.36
N GLY A 105 -1.67 -7.27 -2.54
CA GLY A 105 -1.63 -5.89 -3.03
C GLY A 105 -2.81 -5.01 -2.59
N LEU A 106 -3.78 -5.55 -1.84
CA LEU A 106 -4.98 -4.81 -1.42
C LEU A 106 -4.88 -4.05 -0.08
N PRO A 107 -4.32 -4.60 1.03
CA PRO A 107 -4.61 -4.11 2.37
C PRO A 107 -4.34 -2.63 2.60
N VAL A 108 -3.13 -2.13 2.42
CA VAL A 108 -2.85 -0.69 2.60
C VAL A 108 -3.34 0.12 1.41
N ALA A 109 -3.02 -0.29 0.17
CA ALA A 109 -3.27 0.51 -1.02
C ALA A 109 -4.78 0.70 -1.31
N ALA A 110 -5.56 -0.38 -1.33
CA ALA A 110 -6.98 -0.31 -1.67
C ALA A 110 -7.81 0.32 -0.56
N ILE A 111 -7.52 0.03 0.72
CA ILE A 111 -8.23 0.67 1.85
C ILE A 111 -7.92 2.17 1.91
N THR A 112 -6.67 2.59 1.67
CA THR A 112 -6.32 4.01 1.62
C THR A 112 -7.09 4.73 0.50
N ALA A 113 -7.16 4.13 -0.70
CA ALA A 113 -7.96 4.66 -1.81
C ALA A 113 -9.46 4.73 -1.46
N HIS A 114 -10.02 3.66 -0.88
CA HIS A 114 -11.42 3.59 -0.46
C HIS A 114 -11.79 4.70 0.52
N LYS A 115 -11.00 4.89 1.60
CA LYS A 115 -11.27 5.92 2.61
C LYS A 115 -11.17 7.33 2.03
N SER A 116 -10.22 7.55 1.13
CA SER A 116 -10.06 8.83 0.44
C SER A 116 -11.27 9.18 -0.42
N LEU A 117 -11.76 8.22 -1.20
CA LEU A 117 -12.89 8.41 -2.10
C LEU A 117 -14.22 8.43 -1.35
N VAL A 118 -14.49 7.44 -0.50
CA VAL A 118 -15.79 7.22 0.14
C VAL A 118 -15.95 8.05 1.40
N GLU A 119 -15.09 7.86 2.42
CA GLU A 119 -15.26 8.53 3.72
C GLU A 119 -14.96 10.04 3.63
N ILE A 120 -13.86 10.41 2.97
CA ILE A 120 -13.41 11.81 2.94
C ILE A 120 -14.08 12.57 1.79
N SER A 121 -14.05 12.06 0.56
CA SER A 121 -14.61 12.76 -0.62
C SER A 121 -16.12 12.57 -0.80
N GLY A 122 -16.75 11.62 -0.10
CA GLY A 122 -18.18 11.34 -0.22
C GLY A 122 -18.61 10.65 -1.52
N ILE A 123 -17.66 10.09 -2.27
CA ILE A 123 -17.92 9.40 -3.54
C ILE A 123 -18.54 8.04 -3.24
N LYS A 124 -19.68 7.74 -3.88
CA LYS A 124 -20.30 6.42 -3.79
C LYS A 124 -19.68 5.47 -4.80
N LEU A 125 -19.19 4.33 -4.32
CA LEU A 125 -18.67 3.23 -5.14
C LEU A 125 -19.71 2.09 -5.26
N ASP A 126 -21.00 2.45 -5.32
CA ASP A 126 -22.13 1.53 -5.42
C ASP A 126 -22.54 1.23 -6.89
N GLY A 127 -21.85 1.85 -7.85
CA GLY A 127 -22.17 1.74 -9.28
C GLY A 127 -23.33 2.64 -9.73
N SER A 128 -23.86 3.51 -8.87
CA SER A 128 -24.87 4.49 -9.25
C SER A 128 -24.21 5.76 -9.84
N GLY A 129 -24.42 5.98 -11.14
CA GLY A 129 -23.83 7.07 -11.90
C GLY A 129 -22.67 6.62 -12.81
N PRO A 130 -22.14 7.52 -13.66
CA PRO A 130 -20.99 7.19 -14.50
C PRO A 130 -19.75 6.90 -13.64
N PRO A 131 -18.89 5.96 -14.04
CA PRO A 131 -17.59 5.78 -13.39
C PRO A 131 -16.80 7.08 -13.53
N LYS A 132 -16.53 7.76 -12.42
CA LYS A 132 -15.71 8.98 -12.38
C LYS A 132 -14.31 8.62 -11.93
N PHE A 133 -13.45 8.27 -12.88
CA PHE A 133 -12.02 8.15 -12.65
C PHE A 133 -11.41 9.50 -13.02
N GLY A 134 -11.70 10.51 -12.20
CA GLY A 134 -11.37 11.90 -12.47
C GLY A 134 -9.87 12.16 -12.67
N ASP A 135 -9.59 13.31 -13.24
CA ASP A 135 -8.34 13.66 -13.93
C ASP A 135 -7.07 13.28 -13.16
N VAL A 136 -6.21 12.50 -13.81
CA VAL A 136 -5.00 11.92 -13.19
C VAL A 136 -3.75 12.57 -13.76
N THR A 137 -2.80 12.92 -12.90
CA THR A 137 -1.45 13.29 -13.35
C THR A 137 -0.47 12.14 -13.19
N CYS A 138 0.32 11.87 -14.23
CA CYS A 138 1.39 10.87 -14.20
C CYS A 138 2.59 11.33 -15.03
N GLY A 139 3.64 10.52 -15.16
CA GLY A 139 4.71 10.82 -16.12
C GLY A 139 4.29 10.37 -17.53
N ALA A 140 4.79 11.04 -18.58
CA ALA A 140 4.49 10.73 -19.99
C ALA A 140 4.50 9.22 -20.34
N CYS A 141 5.48 8.46 -19.84
CA CYS A 141 5.61 7.01 -20.10
C CYS A 141 4.46 6.15 -19.54
N ASN A 142 3.66 6.70 -18.62
CA ASN A 142 2.59 5.99 -17.93
C ASN A 142 1.18 6.39 -18.40
N ILE A 143 1.03 7.33 -19.35
CA ILE A 143 -0.29 7.87 -19.74
C ILE A 143 -1.25 6.76 -20.19
N GLU A 144 -0.85 5.93 -21.15
CA GLU A 144 -1.70 4.85 -21.67
C GLU A 144 -1.94 3.74 -20.62
N PHE A 145 -1.01 3.55 -19.69
CA PHE A 145 -1.20 2.66 -18.55
C PHE A 145 -2.28 3.20 -17.59
N VAL A 146 -2.26 4.50 -17.27
CA VAL A 146 -3.27 5.15 -16.41
C VAL A 146 -4.64 5.18 -17.09
N LYS A 147 -4.72 5.51 -18.38
CA LYS A 147 -5.96 5.42 -19.17
C LYS A 147 -6.56 4.00 -19.16
N SER A 148 -5.72 2.95 -19.11
CA SER A 148 -6.20 1.56 -19.04
C SER A 148 -6.96 1.19 -17.76
N PHE A 149 -6.98 2.07 -16.74
CA PHE A 149 -7.84 1.95 -15.55
C PHE A 149 -9.18 2.67 -15.70
N GLY A 150 -9.42 3.36 -16.81
CA GLY A 150 -10.65 4.11 -17.08
C GLY A 150 -10.60 5.59 -16.73
N ALA A 151 -9.41 6.15 -16.46
CA ALA A 151 -9.23 7.58 -16.19
C ALA A 151 -9.79 8.45 -17.33
N ASP A 152 -10.65 9.41 -16.98
CA ASP A 152 -11.36 10.29 -17.92
C ASP A 152 -10.37 11.20 -18.67
N GLU A 153 -9.49 11.88 -17.93
CA GLU A 153 -8.36 12.64 -18.45
C GLU A 153 -7.04 12.23 -17.77
N VAL A 154 -5.94 12.25 -18.53
CA VAL A 154 -4.60 11.94 -18.03
C VAL A 154 -3.56 12.91 -18.58
N VAL A 155 -2.89 13.64 -17.69
CA VAL A 155 -1.95 14.72 -18.04
C VAL A 155 -0.54 14.40 -17.54
N ASP A 156 0.49 14.66 -18.36
CA ASP A 156 1.88 14.53 -17.92
C ASP A 156 2.25 15.67 -16.95
N TYR A 157 2.63 15.35 -15.71
CA TYR A 157 3.01 16.35 -14.70
C TYR A 157 4.22 17.21 -15.10
N LYS A 158 5.00 16.80 -16.10
CA LYS A 158 6.12 17.58 -16.64
C LYS A 158 5.71 18.65 -17.65
N THR A 159 4.47 18.61 -18.13
CA THR A 159 3.92 19.66 -19.01
C THR A 159 3.51 20.90 -18.21
N PRO A 160 3.48 22.10 -18.81
CA PRO A 160 2.97 23.29 -18.16
C PRO A 160 1.54 23.12 -17.63
N GLU A 161 0.71 22.34 -18.32
CA GLU A 161 -0.67 22.03 -17.93
C GLU A 161 -0.71 21.10 -16.70
N GLY A 162 -0.02 19.95 -16.75
CA GLY A 162 0.02 19.00 -15.64
C GLY A 162 0.65 19.58 -14.38
N ALA A 163 1.60 20.51 -14.51
CA ALA A 163 2.18 21.25 -13.40
C ALA A 163 1.18 22.18 -12.69
N THR A 164 0.05 22.54 -13.30
CA THR A 164 -1.01 23.33 -12.64
C THR A 164 -1.92 22.53 -11.73
N LEU A 165 -2.01 21.20 -11.87
CA LEU A 165 -2.85 20.34 -11.01
C LEU A 165 -4.32 20.79 -10.90
N LYS A 166 -4.90 21.32 -11.99
CA LYS A 166 -6.32 21.70 -12.02
C LYS A 166 -7.22 20.49 -11.74
N SER A 167 -8.16 20.65 -10.80
CA SER A 167 -9.26 19.68 -10.58
C SER A 167 -10.61 20.36 -10.86
N PRO A 168 -11.24 20.12 -12.03
CA PRO A 168 -12.59 20.57 -12.35
C PRO A 168 -13.65 20.07 -11.35
N SER A 169 -13.37 18.95 -10.68
CA SER A 169 -14.23 18.36 -9.66
C SER A 169 -14.04 18.95 -8.25
N GLY A 170 -13.03 19.80 -8.05
CA GLY A 170 -12.66 20.40 -6.77
C GLY A 170 -11.83 19.49 -5.86
N ASN A 171 -12.30 18.27 -5.56
CA ASN A 171 -11.56 17.35 -4.69
C ASN A 171 -10.25 16.85 -5.36
N MET A 172 -9.24 16.57 -4.55
CA MET A 172 -7.94 16.06 -5.03
C MET A 172 -7.37 15.02 -4.05
N VAL A 173 -7.04 13.83 -4.57
CA VAL A 173 -6.25 12.83 -3.83
C VAL A 173 -4.79 12.98 -4.25
N HIS A 174 -3.93 13.38 -3.32
CA HIS A 174 -2.54 13.71 -3.58
C HIS A 174 -1.61 12.58 -3.09
N CYS A 175 -1.00 11.89 -4.05
CA CYS A 175 -0.05 10.79 -3.82
C CYS A 175 1.41 11.16 -4.10
N ALA A 176 1.65 12.34 -4.68
CA ALA A 176 2.98 12.82 -5.06
C ALA A 176 3.71 13.43 -3.85
N ARG A 177 5.00 13.76 -4.03
CA ARG A 177 5.83 14.38 -2.99
C ARG A 177 6.48 15.65 -3.53
N GLY A 178 6.69 16.63 -2.65
CA GLY A 178 7.46 17.84 -2.97
C GLY A 178 6.69 18.89 -3.77
N ILE A 179 5.37 18.78 -3.89
CA ILE A 179 4.52 19.82 -4.47
C ILE A 179 4.16 20.83 -3.38
N PRO A 180 4.50 22.14 -3.51
CA PRO A 180 4.15 23.14 -2.52
C PRO A 180 2.64 23.37 -2.43
N TRP A 181 2.14 23.71 -1.23
CA TRP A 181 0.74 24.12 -1.03
C TRP A 181 0.34 25.27 -1.97
N SER A 182 1.22 26.24 -2.21
CA SER A 182 1.01 27.36 -3.14
C SER A 182 0.81 26.97 -4.61
N THR A 183 1.13 25.72 -4.99
CA THR A 183 0.84 25.17 -6.32
C THR A 183 -0.55 24.51 -6.35
N ILE A 184 -0.99 23.94 -5.22
CA ILE A 184 -2.25 23.19 -5.11
C ILE A 184 -3.42 24.13 -4.81
N GLU A 185 -3.27 25.01 -3.82
CA GLU A 185 -4.30 25.93 -3.31
C GLU A 185 -5.06 26.72 -4.39
N PRO A 186 -4.42 27.33 -5.41
CA PRO A 186 -5.13 28.11 -6.42
C PRO A 186 -6.02 27.27 -7.36
N ASN A 187 -5.91 25.94 -7.29
CA ASN A 187 -6.58 24.98 -8.17
C ASN A 187 -7.65 24.16 -7.45
N LEU A 188 -7.88 24.46 -6.16
CA LEU A 188 -8.96 23.92 -5.34
C LEU A 188 -10.16 24.88 -5.37
N SER A 189 -11.38 24.36 -5.40
CA SER A 189 -12.61 25.17 -5.23
C SER A 189 -12.90 25.42 -3.75
N ASP A 190 -13.75 26.42 -3.43
CA ASP A 190 -14.11 26.82 -2.05
C ASP A 190 -14.60 25.69 -1.12
N ARG A 191 -15.00 24.53 -1.69
CA ARG A 191 -15.49 23.35 -0.96
C ARG A 191 -14.66 22.09 -1.20
N ALA A 192 -13.56 22.23 -1.92
CA ALA A 192 -12.64 21.14 -2.21
C ALA A 192 -12.00 20.56 -0.95
N LYS A 193 -11.73 19.26 -0.98
CA LYS A 193 -10.87 18.58 -0.02
C LYS A 193 -9.59 18.13 -0.72
N LEU A 194 -8.44 18.58 -0.23
CA LEU A 194 -7.16 17.95 -0.51
C LEU A 194 -6.96 16.78 0.45
N ILE A 195 -6.68 15.60 -0.11
CA ILE A 195 -6.39 14.38 0.63
C ILE A 195 -4.94 14.00 0.34
N ASP A 196 -4.02 14.55 1.12
CA ASP A 196 -2.61 14.17 1.06
C ASP A 196 -2.43 12.78 1.71
N LEU A 197 -1.98 11.80 0.92
CA LEU A 197 -1.64 10.45 1.36
C LEU A 197 -0.19 10.33 1.82
N THR A 198 0.61 11.38 1.60
CA THR A 198 2.01 11.44 2.01
C THR A 198 2.36 12.66 2.88
N PRO A 199 1.52 13.08 3.85
CA PRO A 199 1.83 14.20 4.71
C PRO A 199 3.12 13.91 5.48
N GLY A 200 3.75 14.97 5.98
CA GLY A 200 5.15 14.99 6.43
C GLY A 200 5.46 14.10 7.67
N PRO A 201 6.09 14.62 8.73
CA PRO A 201 6.46 13.78 9.88
C PRO A 201 5.25 13.24 10.66
N LEU A 202 4.06 13.84 10.50
CA LEU A 202 2.79 13.31 11.01
C LEU A 202 2.24 12.25 10.05
N LEU A 203 2.58 10.99 10.30
CA LEU A 203 1.98 9.86 9.61
C LEU A 203 0.46 9.81 9.87
N PRO A 204 -0.40 9.71 8.85
CA PRO A 204 -1.84 9.65 9.04
C PRO A 204 -2.23 8.24 9.51
N LEU A 205 -2.30 8.06 10.84
CA LEU A 205 -2.86 6.89 11.51
C LEU A 205 -4.33 6.59 11.12
N ILE A 206 -4.95 7.51 10.39
CA ILE A 206 -6.33 7.50 9.88
C ILE A 206 -6.58 6.30 8.95
N PHE A 207 -5.57 5.85 8.19
CA PHE A 207 -5.73 4.81 7.15
C PHE A 207 -5.38 3.39 7.62
N ILE A 208 -5.12 3.16 8.91
CA ILE A 208 -4.95 1.80 9.43
C ILE A 208 -6.30 1.05 9.30
N PRO A 209 -6.33 -0.17 8.74
CA PRO A 209 -7.54 -0.99 8.68
C PRO A 209 -8.08 -1.23 10.09
N LYS A 210 -9.36 -0.94 10.31
CA LYS A 210 -10.01 -1.15 11.62
C LYS A 210 -10.80 -2.46 11.68
N GLU A 211 -11.34 -2.90 10.54
CA GLU A 211 -12.20 -4.09 10.42
C GLU A 211 -11.94 -4.83 9.10
N ASP A 212 -12.30 -6.11 9.07
CA ASP A 212 -12.18 -7.03 7.94
C ASP A 212 -13.12 -6.69 6.77
N LYS A 213 -14.27 -6.06 7.05
CA LYS A 213 -15.34 -5.75 6.08
C LYS A 213 -14.86 -4.98 4.86
N GLU A 214 -14.02 -3.95 5.06
CA GLU A 214 -13.43 -3.15 3.99
C GLU A 214 -12.56 -4.03 3.08
N LEU A 215 -11.65 -4.81 3.66
CA LEU A 215 -10.76 -5.71 2.91
C LEU A 215 -11.56 -6.79 2.16
N LYS A 216 -12.61 -7.34 2.77
CA LYS A 216 -13.50 -8.33 2.17
C LYS A 216 -14.26 -7.78 0.97
N TRP A 217 -14.70 -6.53 1.02
CA TRP A 217 -15.31 -5.86 -0.13
C TRP A 217 -14.32 -5.73 -1.31
N HIS A 218 -13.07 -5.33 -1.05
CA HIS A 218 -12.04 -5.26 -2.10
C HIS A 218 -11.69 -6.62 -2.71
N VAL A 219 -11.59 -7.68 -1.89
CA VAL A 219 -11.38 -9.05 -2.40
C VAL A 219 -12.52 -9.49 -3.31
N ASN A 220 -13.78 -9.16 -2.96
CA ASN A 220 -14.93 -9.43 -3.83
C ASN A 220 -14.88 -8.64 -5.14
N LEU A 221 -14.47 -7.37 -5.13
CA LEU A 221 -14.31 -6.59 -6.37
C LEU A 221 -13.23 -7.16 -7.31
N VAL A 222 -12.14 -7.71 -6.77
CA VAL A 222 -11.14 -8.42 -7.59
C VAL A 222 -11.73 -9.70 -8.15
N LYS A 223 -12.42 -10.50 -7.33
CA LYS A 223 -13.11 -11.73 -7.76
C LYS A 223 -14.14 -11.47 -8.87
N GLU A 224 -14.87 -10.36 -8.79
CA GLU A 224 -15.85 -9.93 -9.80
C GLU A 224 -15.21 -9.26 -11.02
N GLY A 225 -13.88 -9.09 -11.06
CA GLY A 225 -13.17 -8.42 -12.14
C GLY A 225 -13.40 -6.90 -12.23
N LYS A 226 -14.07 -6.30 -11.24
CA LYS A 226 -14.40 -4.87 -11.18
C LYS A 226 -13.19 -4.00 -10.86
N ILE A 227 -12.21 -4.53 -10.12
CA ILE A 227 -10.90 -3.92 -9.93
C ILE A 227 -9.81 -4.96 -10.18
N LYS A 228 -8.60 -4.53 -10.51
CA LYS A 228 -7.48 -5.43 -10.81
C LYS A 228 -6.17 -4.93 -10.21
N THR A 229 -5.57 -5.72 -9.33
CA THR A 229 -4.22 -5.46 -8.82
C THR A 229 -3.23 -5.55 -9.99
N ARG A 230 -2.41 -4.50 -10.18
CA ARG A 230 -1.28 -4.52 -11.12
C ARG A 230 0.02 -4.63 -10.33
N PHE A 231 0.90 -5.51 -10.78
CA PHE A 231 2.23 -5.68 -10.23
C PHE A 231 3.23 -5.01 -11.15
N ASP A 232 4.03 -4.10 -10.62
CA ASP A 232 5.22 -3.61 -11.34
C ASP A 232 6.29 -4.73 -11.43
N SER A 233 6.47 -5.52 -10.37
CA SER A 233 7.48 -6.58 -10.31
C SER A 233 7.14 -7.65 -9.26
N LYS A 234 7.82 -8.81 -9.35
CA LYS A 234 7.71 -9.93 -8.39
C LYS A 234 9.10 -10.49 -8.11
N TYR A 235 9.41 -10.73 -6.84
CA TYR A 235 10.70 -11.23 -6.37
C TYR A 235 10.49 -12.44 -5.44
N PRO A 236 11.36 -13.47 -5.49
CA PRO A 236 11.41 -14.48 -4.44
C PRO A 236 11.92 -13.85 -3.13
N LEU A 237 11.57 -14.42 -1.97
CA LEU A 237 12.01 -13.93 -0.66
C LEU A 237 13.55 -13.78 -0.57
N SER A 238 14.31 -14.65 -1.21
CA SER A 238 15.79 -14.57 -1.30
C SER A 238 16.32 -13.29 -1.95
N LYS A 239 15.49 -12.57 -2.71
CA LYS A 239 15.77 -11.29 -3.37
C LYS A 239 14.96 -10.12 -2.78
N ALA A 240 14.54 -10.22 -1.52
CA ALA A 240 13.80 -9.15 -0.84
C ALA A 240 14.55 -7.80 -0.80
N GLN A 241 15.90 -7.81 -0.81
CA GLN A 241 16.71 -6.59 -0.95
C GLN A 241 16.49 -5.90 -2.31
N ASP A 242 16.43 -6.67 -3.40
CA ASP A 242 16.20 -6.15 -4.76
C ASP A 242 14.83 -5.46 -4.84
N ALA A 243 13.80 -6.10 -4.24
CA ALA A 243 12.45 -5.53 -4.14
C ALA A 243 12.42 -4.23 -3.29
N TRP A 244 13.13 -4.22 -2.16
CA TRP A 244 13.23 -3.04 -1.29
C TRP A 244 13.99 -1.88 -1.96
N ALA A 245 15.05 -2.19 -2.70
CA ALA A 245 15.83 -1.22 -3.46
C ALA A 245 14.96 -0.57 -4.54
N LYS A 246 14.27 -1.37 -5.37
CA LYS A 246 13.38 -0.87 -6.42
C LYS A 246 12.18 -0.07 -5.89
N SER A 247 11.76 -0.29 -4.64
CA SER A 247 10.73 0.53 -3.98
C SER A 247 11.22 1.92 -3.52
N LEU A 248 12.53 2.20 -3.58
CA LEU A 248 13.10 3.50 -3.23
C LEU A 248 13.19 4.48 -4.42
N ASP A 249 13.14 3.95 -5.65
CA ASP A 249 13.17 4.70 -6.93
C ASP A 249 11.80 5.31 -7.28
#